data_AF-A0A9D4UPV5-F1
#
_entry.id   AF-A0A9D4UPV5-F1
#
_cell.length_a   1.000
_cell.length_b   1.000
_cell.length_c   1.000
_cell.angle_alpha   90.00
_cell.angle_beta   90.00
_cell.angle_gamma   90.00
#
_symmetry.space_group_name_H-M   'P 1'
#
loop_
_entity.id
_entity.type
_entity.pdbx_description
1 polymer ?
#
loop_
_entity_poly.entity_id
_entity_poly.type
_entity_poly.pdbx_seq_one_letter_code
_entity_poly.pdbx_strand_id
1 'polypeptide(L)'
;MLHEMGSLDRLPEDCLCLILSWTSPLDVCRLATVSRSFAQAARSNVTWQNVLPSDCTHILRCSRPPSLNPSRLWNATDKREVFQWLTHAIILVSGSQGYLLLKRSGGVCRFMSVSAMNIAWKDDPRFWRWEPSRRSIFPKVAHLVAVCWLEVKGRWKCTLPPGKYSVCWHLKVVNPQGGQGHFLMWLRPLKFFISHLGTLSEKDLDLLRLPNKG
;
A
#
# COMPACT_ATOMS: atom_id res chain seq x y z
N MET A 1 -4.67 -49.29 20.44
CA MET A 1 -4.80 -47.94 21.04
C MET A 1 -4.39 -46.93 19.98
N LEU A 2 -5.35 -46.48 19.16
CA LEU A 2 -5.13 -45.32 18.31
C LEU A 2 -5.28 -44.09 19.21
N HIS A 3 -4.20 -43.36 19.39
CA HIS A 3 -4.19 -42.06 20.04
C HIS A 3 -5.12 -41.16 19.22
N GLU A 4 -6.32 -40.85 19.72
CA GLU A 4 -7.08 -39.71 19.18
C GLU A 4 -6.17 -38.49 19.35
N MET A 5 -5.52 -38.05 18.27
CA MET A 5 -4.93 -36.72 18.22
C MET A 5 -6.11 -35.77 18.37
N GLY A 6 -6.16 -35.05 19.50
CA GLY A 6 -7.30 -34.20 19.85
C GLY A 6 -7.69 -33.29 18.70
N SER A 7 -8.96 -33.34 18.30
CA SER A 7 -9.49 -32.47 17.24
C SER A 7 -9.34 -31.00 17.64
N LEU A 8 -8.81 -30.18 16.73
CA LEU A 8 -8.70 -28.73 16.88
C LEU A 8 -10.05 -28.06 17.20
N ASP A 9 -11.16 -28.70 16.84
CA ASP A 9 -12.51 -28.22 17.11
C ASP A 9 -12.89 -28.24 18.60
N ARG A 10 -12.13 -28.95 19.43
CA ARG A 10 -12.32 -29.01 20.89
C ARG A 10 -11.56 -27.91 21.64
N LEU A 11 -10.77 -27.09 20.95
CA LEU A 11 -10.06 -25.98 21.57
C LEU A 11 -11.04 -24.85 21.96
N PRO A 12 -10.80 -24.15 23.09
CA PRO A 12 -11.52 -22.92 23.41
C PRO A 12 -11.40 -21.88 22.29
N GLU A 13 -12.43 -21.04 22.13
CA GLU A 13 -12.45 -20.00 21.09
C GLU A 13 -11.24 -19.07 21.17
N ASP A 14 -10.80 -18.70 22.37
CA ASP A 14 -9.64 -17.83 22.57
C ASP A 14 -8.34 -18.45 22.03
N CYS A 15 -8.17 -19.77 22.17
CA CYS A 15 -7.04 -20.49 21.60
C CYS A 15 -7.09 -20.47 20.06
N LEU A 16 -8.27 -20.66 19.48
CA LEU A 16 -8.47 -20.58 18.03
C LEU A 16 -8.24 -19.15 17.53
N CYS A 17 -8.71 -18.14 18.25
CA CYS A 17 -8.46 -16.74 17.91
C CYS A 17 -6.97 -16.44 17.91
N LEU A 18 -6.23 -16.92 18.93
CA LEU A 18 -4.78 -16.77 19.00
C LEU A 18 -4.11 -17.45 17.81
N ILE A 19 -4.45 -18.70 17.49
CA ILE A 19 -3.91 -19.44 16.34
C ILE A 19 -4.13 -18.64 15.04
N LEU A 20 -5.38 -18.23 14.79
CA LEU A 20 -5.74 -17.45 13.59
C LEU A 20 -4.99 -16.11 13.53
N SER A 21 -4.74 -15.49 14.67
CA SER A 21 -3.99 -14.25 14.85
C SER A 21 -2.57 -14.31 14.27
N TRP A 22 -1.97 -15.50 14.18
CA TRP A 22 -0.63 -15.72 13.62
C TRP A 22 -0.63 -16.12 12.13
N THR A 23 -1.79 -16.09 11.48
CA THR A 23 -1.95 -16.51 10.07
C THR A 23 -2.21 -15.31 9.16
N SER A 24 -2.13 -15.53 7.83
CA SER A 24 -2.49 -14.48 6.88
C SER A 24 -4.01 -14.25 6.87
N PRO A 25 -4.51 -13.06 6.47
CA PRO A 25 -5.95 -12.84 6.37
C PRO A 25 -6.66 -13.83 5.43
N LEU A 26 -5.96 -14.30 4.38
CA LEU A 26 -6.48 -15.33 3.50
C LEU A 26 -6.66 -16.67 4.22
N ASP A 27 -5.69 -17.04 5.06
CA ASP A 27 -5.73 -18.29 5.82
C ASP A 27 -6.82 -18.23 6.90
N VAL A 28 -7.02 -17.08 7.54
CA VAL A 28 -8.17 -16.87 8.44
C VAL A 28 -9.49 -17.17 7.72
N CYS A 29 -9.69 -16.61 6.52
CA CYS A 29 -10.90 -16.86 5.74
C CYS A 29 -11.03 -18.34 5.30
N ARG A 30 -9.93 -19.01 4.98
CA ARG A 30 -9.94 -20.43 4.60
C ARG A 30 -10.26 -21.32 5.79
N LEU A 31 -9.61 -21.11 6.92
CA LEU A 31 -9.82 -21.88 8.14
C LEU A 31 -11.25 -21.72 8.66
N ALA A 32 -11.86 -20.54 8.49
CA ALA A 32 -13.27 -20.32 8.80
C ALA A 32 -14.24 -21.25 8.04
N THR A 33 -13.84 -21.83 6.90
CA THR A 33 -14.67 -22.77 6.13
C THR A 33 -14.50 -24.23 6.55
N VAL A 34 -13.49 -24.53 7.36
CA VAL A 34 -13.15 -25.91 7.76
C VAL A 34 -14.03 -26.41 8.88
N SER A 35 -14.38 -25.55 9.86
CA SER A 35 -15.26 -25.92 10.97
C SER A 35 -16.01 -24.74 11.56
N ARG A 36 -17.05 -25.02 12.36
CA ARG A 36 -17.84 -23.98 13.04
C ARG A 36 -17.01 -23.24 14.10
N SER A 37 -16.13 -23.93 14.82
CA SER A 37 -15.28 -23.34 15.85
C SER A 37 -14.30 -22.33 15.21
N PHE A 38 -13.69 -22.69 14.09
CA PHE A 38 -12.87 -21.74 13.31
C PHE A 38 -13.70 -20.61 12.72
N ALA A 39 -14.91 -20.87 12.24
CA ALA A 39 -15.80 -19.83 11.72
C ALA A 39 -16.16 -18.78 12.77
N GLN A 40 -16.37 -19.20 14.03
CA GLN A 40 -16.65 -18.31 15.15
C GLN A 40 -15.41 -17.49 15.52
N ALA A 41 -14.26 -18.14 15.71
CA ALA A 41 -13.01 -17.45 16.00
C ALA A 41 -12.60 -16.45 14.89
N ALA A 42 -12.83 -16.78 13.62
CA ALA A 42 -12.58 -15.89 12.49
C ALA A 42 -13.53 -14.68 12.41
N ARG A 43 -14.65 -14.68 13.17
CA ARG A 43 -15.54 -13.52 13.30
C ARG A 43 -15.17 -12.63 14.49
N SER A 44 -14.35 -13.12 15.42
CA SER A 44 -13.95 -12.40 16.62
C SER A 44 -13.02 -11.21 16.33
N ASN A 45 -13.24 -10.10 17.02
CA ASN A 45 -12.37 -8.93 16.98
C ASN A 45 -10.96 -9.25 17.50
N VAL A 46 -10.81 -10.22 18.40
CA VAL A 46 -9.50 -10.63 18.95
C VAL A 46 -8.58 -11.13 17.82
N THR A 47 -9.12 -11.97 16.94
CA THR A 47 -8.39 -12.48 15.76
C THR A 47 -7.93 -11.32 14.89
N TRP A 48 -8.86 -10.46 14.48
CA TRP A 48 -8.57 -9.39 13.52
C TRP A 48 -7.74 -8.25 14.10
N GLN A 49 -7.76 -8.04 15.41
CA GLN A 49 -6.89 -7.07 16.07
C GLN A 49 -5.40 -7.40 15.88
N ASN A 50 -5.04 -8.68 15.86
CA ASN A 50 -3.65 -9.11 15.65
C ASN A 50 -3.31 -9.35 14.17
N VAL A 51 -4.30 -9.73 13.35
CA VAL A 51 -4.13 -9.86 11.89
C VAL A 51 -3.94 -8.48 11.24
N LEU A 52 -4.57 -7.44 11.78
CA LEU A 52 -4.39 -6.08 11.29
C LEU A 52 -2.98 -5.56 11.61
N PRO A 53 -2.36 -4.83 10.68
CA PRO A 53 -1.08 -4.17 10.94
C PRO A 53 -1.11 -3.24 12.16
N SER A 54 -0.01 -3.21 12.92
CA SER A 54 0.11 -2.39 14.14
C SER A 54 -0.04 -0.89 13.89
N ASP A 55 0.20 -0.42 12.66
CA ASP A 55 0.04 0.98 12.28
C ASP A 55 -1.40 1.38 11.93
N CYS A 56 -2.35 0.44 11.88
CA CYS A 56 -3.74 0.70 11.50
C CYS A 56 -4.41 1.80 12.34
N THR A 57 -4.14 1.84 13.66
CA THR A 57 -4.67 2.88 14.55
C THR A 57 -4.22 4.28 14.14
N HIS A 58 -2.95 4.42 13.76
CA HIS A 58 -2.39 5.66 13.25
C HIS A 58 -2.98 6.00 11.87
N ILE A 59 -3.13 5.02 10.98
CA ILE A 59 -3.73 5.22 9.65
C ILE A 59 -5.18 5.67 9.75
N LEU A 60 -5.98 5.05 10.62
CA LEU A 60 -7.38 5.43 10.89
C LEU A 60 -7.49 6.88 11.38
N ARG A 61 -6.53 7.33 12.21
CA ARG A 61 -6.42 8.73 12.63
C ARG A 61 -6.05 9.63 11.45
N CYS A 62 -5.09 9.23 10.62
CA CYS A 62 -4.64 10.02 9.48
C CYS A 62 -5.64 10.08 8.32
N SER A 63 -6.66 9.23 8.30
CA SER A 63 -7.70 9.20 7.27
C SER A 63 -8.98 9.93 7.67
N ARG A 64 -9.14 10.30 8.94
CA ARG A 64 -10.35 10.93 9.47
C ARG A 64 -10.04 12.30 10.08
N PRO A 65 -11.04 13.20 10.20
CA PRO A 65 -10.84 14.50 10.83
C PRO A 65 -10.40 14.38 12.30
N PRO A 66 -9.69 15.38 12.86
CA PRO A 66 -9.04 15.28 14.18
C PRO A 66 -9.98 15.23 15.39
N SER A 67 -11.29 15.39 15.20
CA SER A 67 -12.28 15.59 16.27
C SER A 67 -12.63 14.33 17.07
N LEU A 68 -12.10 13.16 16.72
CA LEU A 68 -12.44 11.88 17.35
C LEU A 68 -11.23 11.27 18.09
N ASN A 69 -11.47 10.79 19.32
CA ASN A 69 -10.44 10.09 20.10
C ASN A 69 -10.08 8.74 19.41
N PRO A 70 -8.82 8.53 18.99
CA PRO A 70 -8.41 7.35 18.24
C PRO A 70 -8.58 6.03 19.00
N SER A 71 -8.35 6.02 20.31
CA SER A 71 -8.42 4.82 21.13
C SER A 71 -9.87 4.37 21.34
N ARG A 72 -10.78 5.32 21.55
CA ARG A 72 -12.22 5.03 21.63
C ARG A 72 -12.76 4.55 20.29
N LEU A 73 -12.36 5.19 19.20
CA LEU A 73 -12.71 4.74 17.85
C LEU A 73 -12.21 3.33 17.60
N TRP A 74 -10.94 3.05 17.87
CA TRP A 74 -10.37 1.72 17.67
C TRP A 74 -11.20 0.69 18.44
N ASN A 75 -11.39 0.86 19.75
CA ASN A 75 -12.09 -0.12 20.57
C ASN A 75 -13.56 -0.33 20.17
N ALA A 76 -14.24 0.70 19.66
CA ALA A 76 -15.64 0.61 19.25
C ALA A 76 -15.83 0.07 17.82
N THR A 77 -14.78 0.05 16.99
CA THR A 77 -14.90 -0.35 15.57
C THR A 77 -14.68 -1.86 15.41
N ASP A 78 -15.56 -2.50 14.64
CA ASP A 78 -15.36 -3.87 14.16
C ASP A 78 -14.07 -3.95 13.32
N LYS A 79 -13.14 -4.80 13.74
CA LYS A 79 -11.83 -4.95 13.09
C LYS A 79 -11.95 -5.50 11.68
N ARG A 80 -13.00 -6.26 11.38
CA ARG A 80 -13.27 -6.79 10.05
C ARG A 80 -13.70 -5.68 9.10
N GLU A 81 -14.47 -4.72 9.58
CA GLU A 81 -14.81 -3.53 8.79
C GLU A 81 -13.57 -2.68 8.52
N VAL A 82 -12.70 -2.49 9.52
CA VAL A 82 -11.41 -1.82 9.32
C VAL A 82 -10.58 -2.54 8.26
N PHE A 83 -10.49 -3.87 8.35
CA PHE A 83 -9.80 -4.69 7.35
C PHE A 83 -10.38 -4.46 5.95
N GLN A 84 -11.70 -4.59 5.78
CA GLN A 84 -12.36 -4.37 4.49
C GLN A 84 -12.11 -2.98 3.93
N TRP A 85 -12.21 -1.95 4.78
CA TRP A 85 -11.96 -0.58 4.38
C TRP A 85 -10.51 -0.35 3.93
N LEU A 86 -9.52 -0.84 4.69
CA LEU A 86 -8.11 -0.71 4.34
C LEU A 86 -7.69 -1.54 3.11
N THR A 87 -8.44 -2.60 2.77
CA THR A 87 -8.19 -3.36 1.53
C THR A 87 -8.62 -2.61 0.27
N HIS A 88 -9.35 -1.50 0.41
CA HIS A 88 -9.56 -0.53 -0.65
C HIS A 88 -8.54 0.60 -0.44
N ALA A 89 -7.77 0.95 -1.46
CA ALA A 89 -6.74 1.98 -1.31
C ALA A 89 -7.37 3.30 -0.83
N ILE A 90 -6.81 3.87 0.23
CA ILE A 90 -7.29 5.12 0.83
C ILE A 90 -6.27 6.23 0.66
N ILE A 91 -6.76 7.46 0.56
CA ILE A 91 -5.94 8.68 0.63
C ILE A 91 -6.01 9.21 2.05
N LEU A 92 -4.86 9.54 2.64
CA LEU A 92 -4.79 10.17 3.96
C LEU A 92 -5.23 11.64 3.87
N VAL A 93 -5.63 12.25 4.99
CA VAL A 93 -6.09 13.65 5.08
C VAL A 93 -5.09 14.65 4.49
N SER A 94 -3.80 14.33 4.49
CA SER A 94 -2.77 15.13 3.80
C SER A 94 -2.94 15.23 2.27
N GLY A 95 -3.81 14.42 1.66
CA GLY A 95 -4.12 14.40 0.23
C GLY A 95 -3.02 13.85 -0.68
N SER A 96 -1.82 13.63 -0.15
CA SER A 96 -0.62 13.28 -0.92
C SER A 96 -0.02 11.93 -0.55
N GLN A 97 -0.58 11.25 0.44
CA GLN A 97 -0.17 9.92 0.82
C GLN A 97 -1.36 8.97 0.77
N GLY A 98 -1.09 7.72 0.43
CA GLY A 98 -2.08 6.66 0.43
C GLY A 98 -1.64 5.43 1.22
N TYR A 99 -2.61 4.57 1.52
CA TYR A 99 -2.43 3.30 2.21
C TYR A 99 -3.30 2.22 1.56
N LEU A 100 -2.79 1.00 1.49
CA LEU A 100 -3.53 -0.18 1.05
C LEU A 100 -3.07 -1.39 1.85
N LEU A 101 -4.03 -2.14 2.41
CA LEU A 101 -3.80 -3.44 3.01
C LEU A 101 -3.97 -4.53 1.95
N LEU A 102 -2.96 -5.39 1.80
CA LEU A 102 -2.99 -6.50 0.88
C LEU A 102 -3.85 -7.63 1.46
N LYS A 103 -5.07 -7.77 0.92
CA LYS A 103 -6.08 -8.72 1.40
C LYS A 103 -5.57 -10.16 1.58
N ARG A 104 -4.61 -10.60 0.76
CA ARG A 104 -4.10 -11.97 0.81
C ARG A 104 -3.02 -12.18 1.86
N SER A 105 -2.01 -11.31 1.87
CA SER A 105 -0.82 -11.49 2.72
C SER A 105 -0.90 -10.78 4.07
N GLY A 106 -1.79 -9.79 4.22
CA GLY A 106 -1.76 -8.87 5.37
C GLY A 106 -0.64 -7.83 5.30
N GLY A 107 0.17 -7.85 4.24
CA GLY A 107 1.19 -6.83 4.00
C GLY A 107 0.59 -5.48 3.62
N VAL A 108 1.39 -4.41 3.67
CA VAL A 108 0.90 -3.06 3.42
C VAL A 108 1.62 -2.41 2.24
N CYS A 109 0.89 -1.59 1.50
CA CYS A 109 1.44 -0.68 0.49
C CYS A 109 1.18 0.76 0.93
N ARG A 110 2.23 1.57 0.88
CA ARG A 110 2.14 3.02 1.05
C ARG A 110 2.35 3.67 -0.31
N PHE A 111 1.72 4.82 -0.50
CA PHE A 111 1.84 5.59 -1.74
C PHE A 111 2.15 7.04 -1.41
N MET A 112 2.89 7.70 -2.29
CA MET A 112 3.13 9.14 -2.25
C MET A 112 2.84 9.73 -3.63
N SER A 113 2.03 10.78 -3.65
CA SER A 113 1.75 11.55 -4.86
C SER A 113 2.97 12.37 -5.26
N VAL A 114 3.23 12.44 -6.57
CA VAL A 114 4.24 13.33 -7.14
C VAL A 114 3.95 14.80 -6.83
N SER A 115 2.70 15.17 -6.52
CA SER A 115 2.33 16.52 -6.07
C SER A 115 2.96 16.93 -4.74
N ALA A 116 3.35 15.98 -3.89
CA ALA A 116 4.11 16.25 -2.66
C ALA A 116 5.64 16.23 -2.87
N MET A 117 6.10 15.92 -4.08
CA MET A 117 7.52 15.97 -4.42
C MET A 117 7.91 17.34 -4.99
N ASN A 118 9.20 17.61 -4.97
CA ASN A 118 9.83 18.70 -5.71
C ASN A 118 10.20 18.17 -7.10
N ILE A 119 9.36 18.47 -8.08
CA ILE A 119 9.60 18.16 -9.49
C ILE A 119 10.13 19.40 -10.20
N ALA A 120 11.09 19.23 -11.10
CA ALA A 120 11.59 20.33 -11.91
C ALA A 120 10.43 21.06 -12.61
N TRP A 121 10.41 22.39 -12.57
CA TRP A 121 9.36 23.25 -13.15
C TRP A 121 7.92 22.99 -12.67
N LYS A 122 7.73 22.42 -11.47
CA LYS A 122 6.41 22.03 -10.91
C LYS A 122 5.26 23.03 -11.13
N ASP A 123 5.56 24.31 -10.98
CA ASP A 123 4.57 25.40 -11.01
C ASP A 123 4.45 26.05 -12.39
N ASP A 124 5.19 25.57 -13.40
CA ASP A 124 5.19 26.10 -14.74
C ASP A 124 4.27 25.28 -15.67
N PRO A 125 3.12 25.84 -16.10
CA PRO A 125 2.15 25.13 -16.92
C PRO A 125 2.64 24.85 -18.35
N ARG A 126 3.79 25.42 -18.76
CA ARG A 126 4.43 25.08 -20.04
C ARG A 126 4.99 23.66 -20.04
N PHE A 127 5.37 23.14 -18.87
CA PHE A 127 6.02 21.83 -18.72
C PHE A 127 5.09 20.78 -18.10
N TRP A 128 4.20 21.17 -17.20
CA TRP A 128 3.30 20.25 -16.50
C TRP A 128 1.84 20.60 -16.65
N ARG A 129 1.02 19.57 -16.84
CA ARG A 129 -0.45 19.64 -16.72
C ARG A 129 -0.90 18.75 -15.58
N TRP A 130 -1.74 19.29 -14.70
CA TRP A 130 -2.35 18.52 -13.62
C TRP A 130 -3.71 18.03 -14.06
N GLU A 131 -3.83 16.73 -14.31
CA GLU A 131 -5.01 16.14 -14.93
C GLU A 131 -5.73 15.19 -13.95
N PRO A 132 -7.07 15.14 -13.97
CA PRO A 132 -7.82 14.12 -13.25
C PRO A 132 -7.47 12.71 -13.72
N SER A 133 -7.33 11.76 -12.80
CA SER A 133 -7.06 10.36 -13.16
C SER A 133 -8.00 9.40 -12.46
N ARG A 134 -8.60 8.49 -13.24
CA ARG A 134 -9.37 7.34 -12.73
C ARG A 134 -8.50 6.09 -12.51
N ARG A 135 -7.25 6.12 -12.97
CA ARG A 135 -6.31 4.98 -12.89
C ARG A 135 -5.29 5.12 -11.76
N SER A 136 -5.26 6.29 -11.12
CA SER A 136 -4.45 6.57 -9.93
C SER A 136 -5.35 6.49 -8.70
N ILE A 137 -4.76 6.13 -7.56
CA ILE A 137 -5.45 6.31 -6.28
C ILE A 137 -5.59 7.80 -5.92
N PHE A 138 -4.74 8.65 -6.50
CA PHE A 138 -4.78 10.09 -6.30
C PHE A 138 -5.68 10.75 -7.37
N PRO A 139 -6.49 11.76 -6.99
CA PRO A 139 -7.47 12.35 -7.90
C PRO A 139 -6.81 13.10 -9.06
N LYS A 140 -5.60 13.64 -8.86
CA LYS A 140 -4.83 14.36 -9.88
C LYS A 140 -3.46 13.73 -10.07
N VAL A 141 -2.99 13.71 -11.31
CA VAL A 141 -1.64 13.26 -11.68
C VAL A 141 -0.92 14.36 -12.47
N ALA A 142 0.41 14.37 -12.41
CA ALA A 142 1.22 15.28 -13.22
C ALA A 142 1.50 14.64 -14.58
N HIS A 143 1.09 15.33 -15.64
CA HIS A 143 1.36 14.97 -17.02
C HIS A 143 2.44 15.89 -17.58
N LEU A 144 3.57 15.29 -17.96
CA LEU A 144 4.73 15.98 -18.50
C LEU A 144 4.53 16.25 -19.99
N VAL A 145 4.67 17.50 -20.42
CA VAL A 145 4.45 17.91 -21.82
C VAL A 145 5.70 17.66 -22.67
N ALA A 146 6.78 18.41 -22.44
CA ALA A 146 8.05 18.26 -23.13
C ALA A 146 9.18 18.92 -22.32
N VAL A 147 10.27 18.20 -22.07
CA VAL A 147 11.43 18.71 -21.31
C VAL A 147 12.72 18.06 -21.81
N CYS A 148 13.87 18.72 -21.57
CA CYS A 148 15.20 18.22 -21.93
C CYS A 148 16.01 17.63 -20.75
N TRP A 149 15.44 17.61 -19.54
CA TRP A 149 15.83 16.82 -18.35
C TRP A 149 14.62 16.69 -17.41
N LEU A 150 14.63 15.73 -16.49
CA LEU A 150 13.60 15.59 -15.46
C LEU A 150 14.28 15.21 -14.15
N GLU A 151 14.03 16.00 -13.11
CA GLU A 151 14.43 15.67 -11.74
C GLU A 151 13.22 15.68 -10.83
N VAL A 152 13.11 14.63 -10.01
CA VAL A 152 12.09 14.50 -8.99
C VAL A 152 12.78 14.18 -7.67
N LYS A 153 12.69 15.10 -6.72
CA LYS A 153 13.26 14.96 -5.37
C LYS A 153 12.13 14.99 -4.35
N GLY A 154 12.25 14.18 -3.31
CA GLY A 154 11.24 14.15 -2.25
C GLY A 154 11.80 13.56 -0.98
N ARG A 155 11.17 13.92 0.14
CA ARG A 155 11.39 13.27 1.43
C ARG A 155 10.08 12.64 1.85
N TRP A 156 10.11 11.34 2.12
CA TRP A 156 8.94 10.63 2.60
C TRP A 156 9.12 10.18 4.04
N LYS A 157 8.28 10.72 4.93
CA LYS A 157 8.12 10.24 6.29
C LYS A 157 6.82 9.43 6.37
N CYS A 158 6.95 8.14 6.65
CA CYS A 158 5.82 7.25 6.91
C CYS A 158 6.19 6.19 7.96
N THR A 159 5.17 5.55 8.50
CA THR A 159 5.27 4.36 9.34
C THR A 159 4.97 3.14 8.50
N LEU A 160 5.73 2.07 8.74
CA LEU A 160 5.51 0.76 8.15
C LEU A 160 5.55 -0.28 9.28
N PRO A 161 4.66 -1.28 9.27
CA PRO A 161 4.78 -2.47 10.10
C PRO A 161 6.13 -3.18 9.86
N PRO A 162 6.64 -3.98 10.81
CA PRO A 162 7.84 -4.78 10.60
C PRO A 162 7.71 -5.67 9.35
N GLY A 163 8.75 -5.69 8.51
CA GLY A 163 8.74 -6.50 7.29
C GLY A 163 9.82 -6.12 6.29
N LYS A 164 9.84 -6.85 5.17
CA LYS A 164 10.69 -6.54 4.01
C LYS A 164 9.87 -5.73 3.01
N TYR A 165 10.40 -4.59 2.60
CA TYR A 165 9.74 -3.69 1.67
C TYR A 165 10.57 -3.49 0.42
N SER A 166 9.87 -3.31 -0.70
CA SER A 166 10.45 -2.82 -1.94
C SER A 166 9.89 -1.43 -2.20
N VAL A 167 10.75 -0.53 -2.67
CA VAL A 167 10.34 0.79 -3.13
C VAL A 167 10.31 0.77 -4.64
N CYS A 168 9.22 1.26 -5.22
CA CYS A 168 9.03 1.32 -6.66
C CYS A 168 8.59 2.72 -7.09
N TRP A 169 9.02 3.10 -8.28
CA TRP A 169 8.56 4.31 -8.96
C TRP A 169 7.59 3.88 -10.06
N HIS A 170 6.38 4.43 -10.03
CA HIS A 170 5.39 4.18 -11.07
C HIS A 170 5.44 5.31 -12.10
N LEU A 171 6.12 5.05 -13.22
CA LEU A 171 6.14 5.92 -14.39
C LEU A 171 5.26 5.29 -15.48
N LYS A 172 4.29 6.06 -15.97
CA LYS A 172 3.52 5.69 -17.16
C LYS A 172 3.96 6.56 -18.32
N VAL A 173 4.46 5.92 -19.37
CA VAL A 173 4.83 6.57 -20.62
C VAL A 173 3.72 6.30 -21.64
N VAL A 174 3.27 7.34 -22.34
CA VAL A 174 2.31 7.22 -23.44
C VAL A 174 2.94 7.83 -24.68
N ASN A 175 3.07 7.05 -25.74
CA ASN A 175 3.50 7.56 -27.05
C ASN A 175 2.25 7.92 -27.87
N PRO A 176 1.95 9.22 -28.09
CA PRO A 176 0.78 9.60 -28.87
C PRO A 176 0.85 9.19 -30.35
N GLN A 177 2.05 8.85 -30.87
CA GLN A 177 2.25 8.43 -32.26
C GLN A 177 2.39 6.90 -32.43
N GLY A 178 2.38 6.11 -31.35
CA GLY A 178 2.66 4.67 -31.38
C GLY A 178 4.14 4.31 -31.57
N GLY A 179 4.54 3.07 -31.26
CA GLY A 179 5.93 2.58 -31.34
C GLY A 179 6.74 2.68 -30.03
N GLN A 180 7.97 2.14 -30.02
CA GLN A 180 8.85 2.00 -28.84
C GLN A 180 9.39 3.34 -28.32
N GLY A 181 8.57 4.18 -27.71
CA GLY A 181 9.01 5.27 -26.82
C GLY A 181 10.12 6.22 -27.34
N HIS A 182 10.35 6.28 -28.66
CA HIS A 182 11.51 6.96 -29.27
C HIS A 182 11.48 8.48 -29.06
N PHE A 183 10.41 9.04 -28.52
CA PHE A 183 10.35 10.44 -28.09
C PHE A 183 11.08 10.69 -26.76
N LEU A 184 11.38 9.64 -25.99
CA LEU A 184 12.17 9.68 -24.76
C LEU A 184 13.65 9.34 -25.04
N MET A 185 14.27 9.93 -26.08
CA MET A 185 15.72 9.83 -26.32
C MET A 185 16.53 10.60 -25.27
N TRP A 186 16.32 10.27 -24.00
CA TRP A 186 17.28 10.53 -22.95
C TRP A 186 18.53 9.72 -23.30
N LEU A 187 19.66 10.37 -23.56
CA LEU A 187 20.95 9.70 -23.81
C LEU A 187 21.46 8.91 -22.58
N ARG A 188 20.68 8.81 -21.49
CA ARG A 188 21.04 8.16 -20.22
C ARG A 188 19.83 7.44 -19.59
N PRO A 189 20.05 6.31 -18.89
CA PRO A 189 19.01 5.63 -18.12
C PRO A 189 18.45 6.55 -17.02
N LEU A 190 17.20 6.33 -16.63
CA LEU A 190 16.61 7.02 -15.48
C LEU A 190 17.26 6.51 -14.20
N LYS A 191 17.80 7.42 -13.41
CA LYS A 191 18.44 7.11 -12.14
C LYS A 191 17.50 7.35 -10.97
N PHE A 192 17.40 6.38 -10.08
CA PHE A 192 16.60 6.44 -8.86
C PHE A 192 17.50 6.33 -7.64
N PHE A 193 17.36 7.27 -6.72
CA PHE A 193 18.12 7.32 -5.48
C PHE A 193 17.17 7.17 -4.30
N ILE A 194 17.49 6.26 -3.38
CA ILE A 194 16.75 6.07 -2.14
C ILE A 194 17.74 6.10 -1.00
N SER A 195 17.54 7.05 -0.08
CA SER A 195 18.28 7.12 1.18
C SER A 195 17.37 6.71 2.33
N HIS A 196 17.80 5.73 3.13
CA HIS A 196 17.12 5.30 4.35
C HIS A 196 18.15 5.08 5.47
N LEU A 197 17.98 5.79 6.58
CA LEU A 197 18.87 5.71 7.76
C LEU A 197 20.37 5.82 7.39
N GLY A 198 20.70 6.73 6.47
CA GLY A 198 22.08 6.96 6.01
C GLY A 198 22.58 6.01 4.92
N THR A 199 21.84 4.93 4.60
CA THR A 199 22.17 4.04 3.48
C THR A 199 21.59 4.59 2.18
N LEU A 200 22.43 4.79 1.16
CA LEU A 200 22.01 5.19 -0.18
C LEU A 200 21.97 3.98 -1.12
N SER A 201 20.85 3.81 -1.83
CA SER A 201 20.70 2.84 -2.91
C SER A 201 20.44 3.59 -4.22
N GLU A 202 21.22 3.27 -5.25
CA GLU A 202 21.05 3.75 -6.62
C GLU A 202 20.53 2.61 -7.50
N LYS A 203 19.57 2.92 -8.36
CA LYS A 203 19.04 2.00 -9.38
C LYS A 203 18.85 2.75 -10.68
N ASP A 204 19.29 2.12 -11.77
CA ASP A 204 19.11 2.63 -13.12
C ASP A 204 17.98 1.86 -13.83
N LEU A 205 17.15 2.59 -14.56
CA LEU A 205 16.11 2.05 -15.44
C LEU A 205 16.42 2.45 -16.87
N ASP A 206 16.77 1.46 -17.67
CA ASP A 206 16.91 1.60 -19.12
C ASP A 206 15.54 1.45 -19.79
N LEU A 207 15.02 2.57 -20.31
CA LEU A 207 13.72 2.61 -20.96
C LEU A 207 13.70 1.85 -22.29
N LEU A 208 14.86 1.65 -22.94
CA LEU A 208 14.97 0.89 -24.19
C LEU A 208 14.87 -0.63 -23.97
N ARG A 209 15.07 -1.08 -22.72
CA ARG A 209 15.00 -2.50 -22.34
C ARG A 209 13.68 -2.87 -21.64
N LEU A 210 12.70 -1.97 -21.65
CA LEU A 210 11.40 -2.27 -21.05
C LEU A 210 10.68 -3.36 -21.85
N PRO A 211 10.14 -4.41 -21.20
CA PRO A 211 9.34 -5.41 -21.88
C PRO A 211 8.11 -4.75 -22.49
N ASN A 212 7.86 -4.99 -23.79
CA ASN A 212 6.62 -4.59 -24.45
C ASN A 212 5.45 -5.26 -23.74
N LYS A 213 4.73 -4.51 -22.91
CA LYS A 213 3.37 -4.89 -22.53
C LYS A 213 2.45 -4.39 -23.63
N GLY A 214 2.16 -5.28 -24.58
CA GLY A 214 1.06 -5.14 -25.53
C GLY A 214 -0.28 -5.05 -24.83
#